data_AF-A0A925J883-F1
#
_entry.id   AF-A0A925J883-F1
#
_cell.length_a   1.000
_cell.length_b   1.000
_cell.length_c   1.000
_cell.angle_alpha   90.00
_cell.angle_beta   90.00
_cell.angle_gamma   90.00
#
_symmetry.space_group_name_H-M   'P 1'
#
loop_
_entity.id
_entity.type
_entity.pdbx_description
1 polymer ?
#
loop_
_entity_poly.entity_id
_entity_poly.type
_entity_poly.pdbx_seq_one_letter_code
_entity_poly.pdbx_strand_id
1 'polypeptide(L)'
;MMNPILNQQDYLAERFRYNDDHISQLSRLALLKLQSLQLTRKNRILSERKKQEMEEYVHRSLLNLVPNSHVLSEEGFHFSELGN
;
A
#
# COMPACT_ATOMS: atom_id res chain seq x y z
N MET A 1 21.46 34.77 16.08
CA MET A 1 22.25 33.53 16.08
C MET A 1 21.69 32.63 15.00
N MET A 2 22.50 32.27 14.01
CA MET A 2 22.10 31.47 12.86
C MET A 2 21.87 30.04 13.36
N ASN A 3 20.63 29.56 13.34
CA ASN A 3 20.35 28.15 13.60
C ASN A 3 21.16 27.35 12.56
N PRO A 4 22.11 26.49 12.97
CA PRO A 4 22.69 25.57 12.02
C PRO A 4 21.51 24.77 11.48
N ILE A 5 21.34 24.74 10.16
CA ILE A 5 20.42 23.82 9.50
C ILE A 5 20.91 22.44 9.98
N LEU A 6 20.26 21.92 11.02
CA LEU A 6 20.59 20.63 11.60
C LEU A 6 20.50 19.65 10.44
N ASN A 7 21.59 18.93 10.20
CA ASN A 7 21.67 18.00 9.10
C ASN A 7 20.59 16.92 9.30
N GLN A 8 19.43 17.10 8.65
CA GLN A 8 18.33 16.15 8.72
C GLN A 8 18.60 14.89 7.90
N GLN A 9 19.79 14.75 7.29
CA GLN A 9 20.14 13.58 6.48
C GLN A 9 20.01 12.27 7.26
N ASP A 10 20.38 12.23 8.55
CA ASP A 10 20.24 11.01 9.35
C ASP A 10 18.76 10.63 9.54
N TYR A 11 17.92 11.63 9.86
CA TYR A 11 16.48 11.45 10.00
C TYR A 11 15.82 11.04 8.66
N LEU A 12 16.22 11.68 7.56
CA LEU A 12 15.71 11.37 6.22
C LEU A 12 16.16 9.96 5.77
N ALA A 13 17.40 9.58 6.04
CA ALA A 13 17.93 8.26 5.73
C ALA A 13 17.21 7.16 6.52
N GLU A 14 16.92 7.41 7.80
CA GLU A 14 16.14 6.50 8.63
C GLU A 14 14.70 6.35 8.11
N ARG A 15 14.04 7.47 7.77
CA ARG A 15 12.69 7.45 7.21
C ARG A 15 12.65 6.74 5.85
N PHE A 16 13.65 6.98 5.00
CA PHE A 16 13.77 6.29 3.72
C PHE A 16 13.92 4.78 3.92
N ARG A 17 14.83 4.35 4.80
CA ARG A 17 15.05 2.93 5.11
C ARG A 17 13.78 2.28 5.64
N TYR A 18 13.09 2.94 6.58
CA TYR A 18 11.82 2.44 7.11
C TYR A 18 10.77 2.23 6.00
N ASN A 19 10.62 3.21 5.11
CA ASN A 19 9.69 3.13 3.99
C ASN A 19 10.06 2.00 3.03
N ASP A 20 11.35 1.85 2.71
CA ASP A 20 11.85 0.81 1.81
C ASP A 20 11.63 -0.60 2.38
N ASP A 21 11.93 -0.79 3.67
CA ASP A 21 11.66 -2.03 4.40
C ASP A 21 10.16 -2.33 4.41
N HIS A 22 9.33 -1.32 4.68
CA HIS A 22 7.87 -1.46 4.70
C HIS A 22 7.32 -1.86 3.33
N ILE A 23 7.75 -1.19 2.26
CA ILE A 23 7.35 -1.49 0.87
C ILE A 23 7.79 -2.90 0.48
N SER A 24 9.00 -3.31 0.83
CA SER A 24 9.53 -4.64 0.57
C SER A 24 8.70 -5.73 1.26
N GLN A 25 8.33 -5.51 2.53
CA GLN A 25 7.47 -6.43 3.28
C GLN A 25 6.06 -6.53 2.68
N LEU A 26 5.44 -5.39 2.34
CA LEU A 26 4.13 -5.36 1.70
C LEU A 26 4.14 -6.05 0.34
N SER A 27 5.20 -5.84 -0.46
CA SER A 27 5.37 -6.50 -1.76
C SER A 27 5.45 -8.02 -1.61
N ARG A 28 6.18 -8.51 -0.62
CA ARG A 28 6.27 -9.94 -0.31
C ARG A 28 4.91 -10.50 0.13
N LEU A 29 4.18 -9.78 0.98
CA LEU A 29 2.85 -10.18 1.42
C LEU A 29 1.87 -10.23 0.24
N ALA A 30 1.93 -9.26 -0.66
CA ALA A 30 1.12 -9.22 -1.87
C ALA A 30 1.36 -10.43 -2.77
N LEU A 31 2.63 -10.78 -2.99
CA LEU A 31 3.00 -11.97 -3.74
C LEU A 31 2.41 -13.25 -3.12
N LEU A 32 2.53 -13.41 -1.79
CA LEU A 32 1.99 -14.57 -1.08
C LEU A 32 0.47 -14.71 -1.21
N LYS A 33 -0.26 -13.59 -1.11
CA LYS A 33 -1.72 -13.58 -1.30
C LYS A 33 -2.10 -13.98 -2.73
N LEU A 34 -1.39 -13.47 -3.74
CA LEU A 34 -1.63 -13.85 -5.15
C LEU A 34 -1.35 -15.34 -5.39
N GLN A 35 -0.27 -15.87 -4.83
CA GLN A 35 0.05 -17.29 -4.89
C GLN A 35 -1.01 -18.15 -4.21
N SER A 36 -1.46 -17.75 -3.01
CA SER A 36 -2.55 -18.41 -2.28
C SER A 36 -3.86 -18.44 -3.10
N LEU A 37 -4.18 -17.35 -3.78
CA LEU A 37 -5.33 -17.30 -4.67
C LEU A 37 -5.18 -18.25 -5.86
N GLN A 38 -4.01 -18.29 -6.50
CA GLN A 38 -3.75 -19.22 -7.61
C GLN A 38 -3.86 -20.68 -7.17
N LEU A 39 -3.34 -21.01 -5.98
CA LEU A 39 -3.47 -22.36 -5.39
C LEU A 39 -4.94 -22.70 -5.14
N THR A 40 -5.70 -21.77 -4.58
CA THR A 40 -7.14 -21.92 -4.31
C THR A 40 -7.93 -22.16 -5.59
N ARG A 41 -7.65 -21.41 -6.66
CA ARG A 41 -8.27 -21.57 -7.98
C ARG A 41 -8.01 -22.95 -8.60
N LYS A 42 -6.77 -23.45 -8.48
CA LYS A 42 -6.37 -24.75 -9.02
C LYS A 42 -6.85 -25.93 -8.19
N ASN A 43 -7.24 -25.70 -6.93
CA ASN A 43 -7.67 -26.77 -6.03
C ASN A 43 -9.08 -27.26 -6.38
N ARG A 44 -9.17 -28.50 -6.86
CA ARG A 44 -10.44 -29.15 -7.26
C ARG A 44 -11.28 -29.64 -6.08
N ILE A 45 -10.71 -29.72 -4.88
CA ILE A 45 -11.39 -30.19 -3.65
C ILE A 45 -12.21 -29.04 -3.03
N LEU A 46 -11.80 -27.79 -3.28
CA LEU A 46 -12.50 -26.62 -2.73
C LEU A 46 -13.81 -26.38 -3.47
N SER A 47 -14.85 -26.03 -2.71
CA SER A 47 -16.13 -25.57 -3.26
C SER A 47 -15.95 -24.23 -3.96
N GLU A 48 -16.79 -23.97 -4.97
CA GLU A 48 -16.80 -22.70 -5.69
C GLU A 48 -17.02 -21.50 -4.76
N ARG A 49 -17.85 -21.66 -3.72
CA ARG A 49 -18.03 -20.64 -2.68
C ARG A 49 -16.72 -20.26 -1.99
N LYS A 50 -15.90 -21.24 -1.59
CA LYS A 50 -14.61 -20.96 -0.95
C LYS A 50 -13.62 -20.29 -1.89
N LYS A 51 -13.69 -20.61 -3.19
CA LYS A 51 -12.88 -19.94 -4.21
C LYS A 51 -13.29 -18.47 -4.36
N GLN A 52 -14.60 -18.20 -4.41
CA GLN A 52 -15.14 -16.84 -4.45
C GLN A 52 -14.77 -16.03 -3.21
N GLU A 53 -14.88 -16.61 -2.01
CA GLU A 53 -14.50 -15.94 -0.76
C GLU A 53 -13.01 -15.54 -0.76
N MET A 54 -12.13 -16.39 -1.30
CA MET A 54 -10.71 -16.08 -1.46
C MET A 54 -10.46 -14.98 -2.51
N GLU A 55 -11.18 -15.02 -3.64
CA GLU A 55 -11.10 -13.96 -4.66
C GLU A 55 -11.50 -12.61 -4.10
N GLU A 56 -12.61 -12.57 -3.36
CA GLU A 56 -13.09 -11.36 -2.72
C GLU A 56 -12.12 -10.85 -1.64
N TYR A 57 -11.56 -11.76 -0.83
CA TYR A 57 -10.54 -11.42 0.16
C TYR A 57 -9.31 -10.77 -0.48
N VAL A 58 -8.79 -11.34 -1.57
CA VAL A 58 -7.64 -10.77 -2.29
C VAL A 58 -8.01 -9.43 -2.92
N HIS A 59 -9.18 -9.32 -3.52
CA HIS A 59 -9.65 -8.06 -4.10
C HIS A 59 -9.71 -6.94 -3.04
N ARG A 60 -10.37 -7.18 -1.91
CA ARG A 60 -10.50 -6.19 -0.84
C ARG A 60 -9.18 -5.86 -0.15
N SER A 61 -8.24 -6.81 -0.08
CA SER A 61 -7.02 -6.64 0.73
C SER A 61 -5.76 -6.29 -0.07
N LEU A 62 -5.81 -6.34 -1.40
CA LEU A 62 -4.71 -5.94 -2.30
C LEU A 62 -5.13 -4.96 -3.38
N LEU A 63 -6.36 -5.05 -3.88
CA LEU A 63 -6.85 -4.25 -5.00
C LEU A 63 -7.76 -3.11 -4.55
N ASN A 64 -7.75 -2.76 -3.26
CA ASN A 64 -8.35 -1.51 -2.78
C ASN A 64 -7.47 -0.35 -3.23
N LEU A 65 -7.67 0.10 -4.47
CA LEU A 65 -7.11 1.34 -4.97
C LEU A 65 -7.57 2.48 -4.06
N VAL A 66 -6.61 3.15 -3.45
CA VAL A 66 -6.84 4.46 -2.86
C VAL A 66 -7.11 5.42 -4.01
N PRO A 67 -8.24 6.13 -4.04
CA PRO A 67 -8.50 7.12 -5.09
C PRO A 67 -7.39 8.15 -5.14
N ASN A 68 -6.92 8.50 -6.34
CA ASN A 68 -5.88 9.52 -6.51
C ASN A 68 -6.25 10.84 -5.81
N SER A 69 -7.54 11.17 -5.77
CA SER A 69 -8.05 12.35 -5.05
C SER A 69 -7.75 12.32 -3.56
N HIS A 70 -7.79 11.15 -2.92
CA HIS A 70 -7.47 10.99 -1.50
C HIS A 70 -5.97 11.18 -1.25
N VAL A 71 -5.12 10.61 -2.09
CA VAL A 71 -3.65 10.80 -2.00
C VAL A 71 -3.29 12.27 -2.20
N LEU A 72 -3.83 12.89 -3.24
CA LEU A 72 -3.55 14.28 -3.57
C LEU A 72 -4.04 15.25 -2.49
N SER A 73 -5.19 14.98 -1.84
CA SER A 73 -5.66 15.81 -0.73
C SER A 73 -4.78 15.72 0.52
N GLU A 74 -4.23 14.54 0.86
CA GLU A 74 -3.33 14.36 2.00
C GLU A 74 -1.98 15.07 1.79
N GLU A 75 -1.52 15.15 0.54
CA GLU A 75 -0.29 15.88 0.16
C GLU A 75 -0.49 17.40 0.05
N GLY A 76 -1.66 17.93 0.42
CA GLY A 76 -1.98 19.36 0.41
C GLY A 76 -2.38 19.90 -0.97
N PHE A 77 -2.67 19.02 -1.93
CA PHE A 77 -3.17 19.41 -3.24
C PHE A 77 -4.70 19.61 -3.16
N HIS A 78 -5.14 20.87 -3.20
CA HIS A 78 -6.56 21.19 -3.24
C HIS A 78 -7.03 21.29 -4.69
N PHE A 79 -8.05 20.49 -5.04
CA PHE A 79 -8.67 20.50 -6.37
C PHE A 79 -9.53 21.75 -6.64
N SER A 80 -9.59 22.67 -5.68
CA SER A 80 -10.29 23.95 -5.77
C SER A 80 -9.40 25.03 -5.18
N GLU A 81 -9.44 26.24 -5.74
CA GLU A 81 -8.79 27.40 -5.17
C GLU A 81 -9.30 27.63 -3.74
N LEU A 82 -8.37 27.74 -2.78
CA LEU A 82 -8.66 28.32 -1.47
C LEU A 82 -9.00 29.79 -1.74
N GLY A 83 -10.29 30.10 -1.81
CA GLY A 83 -10.76 31.47 -1.99
C GLY A 83 -10.14 32.37 -0.92
N ASN A 84 -9.48 33.44 -1.37
CA ASN A 84 -8.88 34.48 -0.52
C ASN A 84 -9.94 35.26 0.27
#